data_AF-A0A0P1H7D2-F1
#
_entry.id   AF-A0A0P1H7D2-F1
#
_cell.length_a   1.000
_cell.length_b   1.000
_cell.length_c   1.000
_cell.angle_alpha   90.00
_cell.angle_beta   90.00
_cell.angle_gamma   90.00
#
_symmetry.space_group_name_H-M   'P 1'
#
loop_
_entity.id
_entity.type
_entity.pdbx_description
1 polymer ?
#
loop_
_entity_poly.entity_id
_entity_poly.type
_entity_poly.pdbx_seq_one_letter_code
_entity_poly.pdbx_strand_id
1 'polypeptide(L)'
;MALKVYLSGEIHTDWREQIIDEAQGLEVSFSAPVTDHDASDDCGVAILGAEGNKYWHDHKGAMVNAIRTRKGISDADVVVVRFGDKYKQWNAAFDAGYAAALGKSVIVLSPPEHQHALKEVHAAALAVAEEPRQVVEILRYVLTGTLPG
;
A
#
# COMPACT_ATOMS: atom_id res chain seq x y z
N MET A 1 -18.94 -7.87 9.34
CA MET A 1 -18.31 -6.54 9.12
C MET A 1 -17.08 -6.81 8.28
N ALA A 2 -17.02 -6.22 7.08
CA ALA A 2 -15.94 -6.51 6.14
C ALA A 2 -14.59 -5.99 6.65
N LEU A 3 -13.54 -6.81 6.51
CA LEU A 3 -12.17 -6.44 6.84
C LEU A 3 -11.71 -5.36 5.86
N LYS A 4 -11.23 -4.22 6.36
CA LYS A 4 -10.76 -3.11 5.52
C LYS A 4 -9.27 -3.23 5.27
N VAL A 5 -8.90 -3.34 4.00
CA VAL A 5 -7.51 -3.50 3.56
C VAL A 5 -7.08 -2.30 2.71
N TYR A 6 -5.97 -1.67 3.08
CA TYR A 6 -5.35 -0.62 2.26
C TYR A 6 -4.11 -1.15 1.54
N LEU A 7 -4.09 -1.05 0.22
CA LEU A 7 -3.04 -1.56 -0.68
C LEU A 7 -2.06 -0.45 -1.07
N SER A 8 -1.07 -0.20 -0.22
CA SER A 8 0.02 0.76 -0.47
C SER A 8 1.18 0.11 -1.24
N GLY A 9 1.98 0.93 -1.92
CA GLY A 9 3.20 0.49 -2.60
C GLY A 9 3.25 0.87 -4.07
N GLU A 10 4.15 0.23 -4.79
CA GLU A 10 4.39 0.45 -6.23
C GLU A 10 3.13 0.33 -7.10
N ILE A 11 3.13 1.04 -8.22
CA ILE A 11 1.99 1.17 -9.16
C ILE A 11 2.34 0.71 -10.58
N HIS A 12 3.45 0.00 -10.75
CA HIS A 12 4.04 -0.39 -12.03
C HIS A 12 3.75 -1.84 -12.44
N THR A 13 3.05 -2.61 -11.59
CA THR A 13 2.57 -3.97 -11.88
C THR A 13 1.10 -4.13 -11.48
N ASP A 14 0.52 -5.27 -11.81
CA ASP A 14 -0.89 -5.66 -11.61
C ASP A 14 -1.15 -6.36 -10.27
N TRP A 15 -0.24 -6.24 -9.29
CA TRP A 15 -0.33 -6.99 -8.04
C TRP A 15 -1.59 -6.68 -7.21
N ARG A 16 -2.15 -5.47 -7.34
CA ARG A 16 -3.39 -5.09 -6.61
C ARG A 16 -4.59 -5.80 -7.21
N GLU A 17 -4.66 -5.81 -8.53
CA GLU A 17 -5.69 -6.48 -9.32
C GLU A 17 -5.68 -7.98 -8.99
N GLN A 18 -4.50 -8.61 -8.97
CA GLN A 18 -4.35 -10.01 -8.55
C GLN A 18 -4.92 -10.28 -7.15
N ILE A 19 -4.59 -9.46 -6.15
CA ILE A 19 -5.15 -9.61 -4.79
C ILE A 19 -6.67 -9.44 -4.78
N ILE A 20 -7.20 -8.43 -5.47
CA ILE A 20 -8.63 -8.12 -5.49
C ILE A 20 -9.42 -9.25 -6.16
N ASP A 21 -8.92 -9.75 -7.28
CA ASP A 21 -9.56 -10.81 -8.06
C ASP A 21 -9.51 -12.17 -7.33
N GLU A 22 -8.37 -12.53 -6.74
CA GLU A 22 -8.23 -13.77 -5.97
C GLU A 22 -8.97 -13.74 -4.61
N ALA A 23 -9.21 -12.54 -4.06
CA ALA A 23 -9.99 -12.36 -2.84
C ALA A 23 -11.51 -12.37 -3.07
N GLN A 24 -11.99 -12.58 -4.30
CA GLN A 24 -13.42 -12.70 -4.58
C GLN A 24 -14.07 -13.77 -3.68
N GLY A 25 -15.20 -13.40 -3.08
CA GLY A 25 -15.92 -14.24 -2.11
C GLY A 25 -15.45 -14.11 -0.65
N LEU A 26 -14.38 -13.35 -0.37
CA LEU A 26 -14.03 -12.96 0.99
C LEU A 26 -14.78 -11.68 1.41
N GLU A 27 -15.12 -11.55 2.69
CA GLU A 27 -15.72 -10.34 3.26
C GLU A 27 -14.64 -9.26 3.50
N VAL A 28 -14.00 -8.79 2.42
CA VAL A 28 -12.92 -7.79 2.43
C VAL A 28 -13.33 -6.57 1.59
N SER A 29 -12.97 -5.38 2.06
CA SER A 29 -13.08 -4.12 1.31
C SER A 29 -11.69 -3.55 1.08
N PHE A 30 -11.32 -3.36 -0.19
CA PHE A 30 -10.03 -2.83 -0.59
C PHE A 30 -10.08 -1.33 -0.89
N SER A 31 -9.00 -0.64 -0.57
CA SER A 31 -8.74 0.75 -0.96
C SER A 31 -7.25 0.93 -1.30
N ALA A 32 -6.92 1.93 -2.11
CA ALA A 32 -5.58 2.14 -2.65
C ALA A 32 -5.32 3.64 -2.92
N PRO A 33 -4.04 4.06 -3.06
CA PRO A 33 -3.72 5.39 -3.57
C PRO A 33 -4.18 5.57 -5.02
N VAL A 34 -4.11 6.80 -5.54
CA VAL A 34 -4.34 7.06 -6.96
C VAL A 34 -3.22 6.39 -7.76
N THR A 35 -3.57 5.50 -8.69
CA THR A 35 -2.61 4.75 -9.53
C THR A 35 -2.39 5.39 -10.90
N ASP A 36 -3.25 6.34 -11.29
CA ASP A 36 -3.01 7.23 -12.43
C ASP A 36 -1.88 8.21 -12.09
N HIS A 37 -0.73 8.02 -12.73
CA HIS A 37 0.49 8.74 -12.44
C HIS A 37 0.37 10.24 -12.71
N ASP A 38 -0.18 10.62 -13.88
CA ASP A 38 -0.30 12.02 -14.28
C ASP A 38 -1.31 12.75 -13.36
N ALA A 39 -2.44 12.10 -13.07
CA ALA A 39 -3.41 12.66 -12.13
C ALA A 39 -2.83 12.81 -10.72
N SER A 40 -2.02 11.85 -10.26
CA SER A 40 -1.37 11.89 -8.95
C SER A 40 -0.34 13.02 -8.85
N ASP A 41 0.51 13.19 -9.86
CA ASP A 41 1.58 14.18 -9.87
C ASP A 41 1.02 15.61 -9.98
N ASP A 42 0.01 15.81 -10.83
CA ASP A 42 -0.49 17.14 -11.15
C ASP A 42 -1.66 17.61 -10.25
N CYS A 43 -2.20 16.74 -9.38
CA CYS A 43 -3.37 17.08 -8.55
C CYS A 43 -3.19 18.38 -7.75
N GLY A 44 -1.98 18.63 -7.25
CA GLY A 44 -1.66 19.81 -6.48
C GLY A 44 -1.78 21.09 -7.31
N VAL A 45 -1.19 21.13 -8.50
CA VAL A 45 -1.21 22.33 -9.36
C VAL A 45 -2.53 22.52 -10.09
N ALA A 46 -3.22 21.42 -10.43
CA ALA A 46 -4.55 21.47 -11.04
C ALA A 46 -5.60 22.07 -10.08
N ILE A 47 -5.48 21.81 -8.77
CA ILE A 47 -6.46 22.24 -7.76
C ILE A 47 -6.05 23.55 -7.06
N LEU A 48 -4.77 23.69 -6.67
CA LEU A 48 -4.28 24.80 -5.84
C LEU A 48 -3.60 25.91 -6.65
N GLY A 49 -3.55 25.75 -7.98
CA GLY A 49 -2.94 26.70 -8.90
C GLY A 49 -1.53 26.32 -9.34
N ALA A 50 -1.19 26.76 -10.55
CA ALA A 50 0.06 26.47 -11.23
C ALA A 50 1.28 26.77 -10.36
N GLU A 51 2.32 25.95 -10.53
CA GLU A 51 3.58 26.07 -9.81
C GLU A 51 4.75 25.89 -10.78
N GLY A 52 5.55 26.94 -10.95
CA GLY A 52 6.70 26.91 -11.86
C GLY A 52 7.93 26.26 -11.23
N ASN A 53 8.00 26.21 -9.90
CA ASN A 53 9.12 25.57 -9.19
C ASN A 53 8.84 24.07 -9.02
N LYS A 54 9.69 23.21 -9.62
CA LYS A 54 9.49 21.75 -9.59
C LYS A 54 9.38 21.15 -8.19
N TYR A 55 10.13 21.66 -7.21
CA TYR A 55 10.03 21.17 -5.83
C TYR A 55 8.65 21.48 -5.24
N TRP A 56 8.16 22.70 -5.41
CA TRP A 56 6.84 23.08 -4.90
C TRP A 56 5.68 22.45 -5.66
N HIS A 57 5.88 22.18 -6.96
CA HIS A 57 4.95 21.40 -7.78
C HIS A 57 4.74 20.02 -7.15
N ASP A 58 5.83 19.29 -6.94
CA ASP A 58 5.79 17.93 -6.38
C ASP A 58 5.31 17.94 -4.93
N HIS A 59 5.72 18.94 -4.15
CA HIS A 59 5.24 19.11 -2.78
C HIS A 59 3.72 19.31 -2.73
N LYS A 60 3.14 20.14 -3.60
CA LYS A 60 1.69 20.34 -3.67
C LYS A 60 0.98 19.02 -3.98
N GLY A 61 1.44 18.28 -5.00
CA GLY A 61 0.87 16.97 -5.35
C GLY A 61 0.97 15.98 -4.20
N ALA A 62 2.16 15.86 -3.59
CA ALA A 62 2.40 14.97 -2.45
C ALA A 62 1.49 15.30 -1.24
N MET A 63 1.29 16.58 -0.92
CA MET A 63 0.46 16.98 0.22
C MET A 63 -1.03 16.71 0.01
N VAL A 64 -1.54 16.87 -1.22
CA VAL A 64 -2.93 16.53 -1.54
C VAL A 64 -3.13 15.01 -1.48
N ASN A 65 -2.21 14.23 -2.06
CA ASN A 65 -2.25 12.78 -1.97
C ASN A 65 -2.13 12.28 -0.52
N ALA A 66 -1.33 12.94 0.32
CA ALA A 66 -1.18 12.59 1.74
C ALA A 66 -2.50 12.64 2.51
N ILE A 67 -3.46 13.51 2.15
CA ILE A 67 -4.79 13.53 2.77
C ILE A 67 -5.49 12.19 2.54
N ARG A 68 -5.45 11.67 1.31
CA ARG A 68 -6.06 10.39 0.94
C ARG A 68 -5.33 9.22 1.57
N THR A 69 -4.00 9.19 1.46
CA THR A 69 -3.17 8.11 1.98
C THR A 69 -3.30 7.98 3.50
N ARG A 70 -3.22 9.09 4.25
CA ARG A 70 -3.38 9.06 5.71
C ARG A 70 -4.76 8.58 6.12
N LYS A 71 -5.81 9.00 5.41
CA LYS A 71 -7.17 8.54 5.66
C LYS A 71 -7.32 7.04 5.38
N GLY A 72 -6.82 6.57 4.24
CA GLY A 72 -6.83 5.15 3.86
C GLY A 72 -6.12 4.27 4.89
N ILE A 73 -4.90 4.64 5.29
CA ILE A 73 -4.14 3.92 6.31
C ILE A 73 -4.87 3.96 7.67
N SER A 74 -5.37 5.13 8.09
CA SER A 74 -6.05 5.27 9.38
C SER A 74 -7.34 4.46 9.46
N ASP A 75 -8.06 4.29 8.37
CA ASP A 75 -9.34 3.57 8.32
C ASP A 75 -9.17 2.05 8.12
N ALA A 76 -8.01 1.60 7.69
CA ALA A 76 -7.73 0.19 7.43
C ALA A 76 -7.59 -0.61 8.72
N ASP A 77 -8.03 -1.86 8.69
CA ASP A 77 -7.73 -2.87 9.70
C ASP A 77 -6.37 -3.52 9.40
N VAL A 78 -6.07 -3.72 8.12
CA VAL A 78 -4.80 -4.27 7.60
C VAL A 78 -4.25 -3.38 6.50
N VAL A 79 -2.96 -3.10 6.53
CA VAL A 79 -2.24 -2.39 5.46
C VAL A 79 -1.29 -3.37 4.78
N VAL A 80 -1.46 -3.54 3.47
CA VAL A 80 -0.52 -4.29 2.64
C VAL A 80 0.40 -3.30 1.95
N VAL A 81 1.72 -3.47 2.10
CA VAL A 81 2.71 -2.58 1.47
C VAL A 81 3.56 -3.39 0.48
N ARG A 82 3.44 -3.08 -0.81
CA ARG A 82 4.21 -3.71 -1.88
C ARG A 82 5.52 -2.98 -2.16
N PHE A 83 6.62 -3.74 -2.17
CA PHE A 83 7.94 -3.29 -2.62
C PHE A 83 8.41 -4.02 -3.89
N GLY A 84 8.29 -3.38 -5.06
CA GLY A 84 8.77 -3.91 -6.35
C GLY A 84 10.19 -3.46 -6.73
N ASP A 85 10.69 -3.84 -7.92
CA ASP A 85 12.10 -3.61 -8.31
C ASP A 85 12.36 -2.26 -8.98
N LYS A 86 11.29 -1.58 -9.43
CA LYS A 86 11.39 -0.29 -10.12
C LYS A 86 11.35 0.87 -9.15
N TYR A 87 12.25 1.83 -9.39
CA TYR A 87 12.42 3.06 -8.62
C TYR A 87 12.71 2.83 -7.14
N LYS A 88 13.13 3.90 -6.47
CA LYS A 88 13.34 3.86 -5.02
C LYS A 88 12.00 4.17 -4.35
N GLN A 89 11.32 3.15 -3.84
CA GLN A 89 9.94 3.21 -3.31
C GLN A 89 9.88 3.78 -1.89
N TRP A 90 10.41 4.99 -1.73
CA TRP A 90 10.49 5.68 -0.45
C TRP A 90 9.13 6.05 0.12
N ASN A 91 8.15 6.32 -0.74
CA ASN A 91 6.76 6.52 -0.34
C ASN A 91 6.18 5.25 0.32
N ALA A 92 6.45 4.07 -0.24
CA ALA A 92 6.01 2.80 0.33
C ALA A 92 6.65 2.53 1.71
N ALA A 93 7.96 2.81 1.85
CA ALA A 93 8.64 2.71 3.13
C ALA A 93 8.07 3.70 4.17
N PHE A 94 7.75 4.93 3.74
CA PHE A 94 7.12 5.93 4.59
C PHE A 94 5.72 5.48 5.05
N ASP A 95 4.90 4.96 4.13
CA ASP A 95 3.57 4.44 4.43
C ASP A 95 3.63 3.26 5.41
N ALA A 96 4.58 2.33 5.23
CA ALA A 96 4.80 1.22 6.16
C ALA A 96 5.15 1.72 7.57
N GLY A 97 6.07 2.68 7.66
CA GLY A 97 6.45 3.30 8.94
C GLY A 97 5.28 4.04 9.60
N TYR A 98 4.48 4.78 8.81
CA TYR A 98 3.30 5.49 9.31
C TYR A 98 2.21 4.53 9.79
N ALA A 99 1.94 3.45 9.05
CA ALA A 99 1.00 2.41 9.46
C ALA A 99 1.45 1.72 10.76
N ALA A 100 2.74 1.38 10.87
CA ALA A 100 3.31 0.80 12.08
C ALA A 100 3.20 1.76 13.28
N ALA A 101 3.48 3.05 13.09
CA ALA A 101 3.34 4.07 14.14
C ALA A 101 1.90 4.24 14.64
N LEU A 102 0.90 3.99 13.78
CA LEU A 102 -0.52 3.99 14.15
C LEU A 102 -0.98 2.64 14.75
N GLY A 103 -0.09 1.66 14.91
CA GLY A 103 -0.43 0.34 15.42
C GLY A 103 -1.28 -0.50 14.46
N LYS A 104 -1.21 -0.24 13.15
CA LYS A 104 -1.93 -1.03 12.14
C LYS A 104 -1.26 -2.38 11.93
N SER A 105 -2.07 -3.40 11.62
CA SER A 105 -1.57 -4.69 11.15
C SER A 105 -0.95 -4.51 9.77
N VAL A 106 0.34 -4.77 9.62
CA VAL A 106 1.06 -4.60 8.35
C VAL A 106 1.44 -5.95 7.76
N ILE A 107 1.15 -6.14 6.47
CA ILE A 107 1.67 -7.21 5.64
C ILE A 107 2.60 -6.57 4.61
N VAL A 108 3.83 -7.08 4.49
CA VAL A 108 4.75 -6.62 3.45
C VAL A 108 4.73 -7.63 2.30
N LEU A 109 4.60 -7.14 1.07
CA LEU A 109 4.74 -7.94 -0.14
C LEU A 109 6.03 -7.51 -0.86
N SER A 110 7.07 -8.33 -0.81
CA SER A 110 8.40 -7.99 -1.35
C SER A 110 9.11 -9.22 -1.89
N PRO A 111 9.87 -9.12 -2.99
CA PRO A 111 10.69 -10.23 -3.46
C PRO A 111 11.86 -10.48 -2.49
N PRO A 112 12.43 -11.71 -2.43
CA PRO A 112 13.49 -12.08 -1.51
C PRO A 112 14.73 -11.16 -1.56
N GLU A 113 15.03 -10.60 -2.72
CA GLU A 113 16.17 -9.72 -2.97
C GLU A 113 16.12 -8.43 -2.13
N HIS A 114 14.92 -8.03 -1.66
CA HIS A 114 14.74 -6.83 -0.86
C HIS A 114 14.89 -7.05 0.66
N GLN A 115 15.09 -8.29 1.13
CA GLN A 115 15.13 -8.61 2.57
C GLN A 115 16.11 -7.76 3.37
N HIS A 116 17.33 -7.56 2.88
CA HIS A 116 18.32 -6.75 3.62
C HIS A 116 17.92 -5.27 3.69
N ALA A 117 17.41 -4.72 2.58
CA ALA A 117 17.02 -3.31 2.50
C ALA A 117 15.74 -3.01 3.30
N LEU A 118 14.88 -4.02 3.47
CA LEU A 118 13.60 -3.91 4.17
C LEU A 118 13.63 -4.46 5.59
N LYS A 119 14.78 -4.83 6.15
CA LYS A 119 14.87 -5.55 7.45
C LYS A 119 14.12 -4.84 8.59
N GLU A 120 14.16 -3.51 8.69
CA GLU A 120 13.40 -2.76 9.70
C GLU A 120 11.89 -2.73 9.41
N VAL A 121 11.51 -2.67 8.12
CA VAL A 121 10.11 -2.72 7.69
C VAL A 121 9.53 -4.12 7.92
N HIS A 122 10.28 -5.16 7.60
CA HIS A 122 9.94 -6.56 7.87
C HIS A 122 9.82 -6.82 9.37
N ALA A 123 10.69 -6.25 10.20
CA ALA A 123 10.60 -6.38 11.65
C ALA A 123 9.33 -5.74 12.25
N ALA A 124 8.76 -4.73 11.58
CA ALA A 124 7.50 -4.10 11.97
C ALA A 124 6.25 -4.80 11.40
N ALA A 125 6.42 -5.69 10.41
CA ALA A 125 5.33 -6.40 9.76
C ALA A 125 4.90 -7.65 10.55
N LEU A 126 3.62 -8.00 10.46
CA LEU A 126 3.09 -9.24 11.04
C LEU A 126 3.23 -10.43 10.08
N ALA A 127 3.42 -10.16 8.78
CA ALA A 127 3.73 -11.15 7.77
C ALA A 127 4.52 -10.52 6.63
N VAL A 128 5.41 -11.32 6.04
CA VAL A 128 6.14 -10.99 4.80
C VAL A 128 5.77 -12.02 3.75
N ALA A 129 5.15 -11.57 2.66
CA ALA A 129 4.78 -12.35 1.51
C ALA A 129 5.71 -12.04 0.33
N GLU A 130 5.88 -13.01 -0.55
CA GLU A 130 6.64 -12.91 -1.79
C GLU A 130 5.70 -12.81 -3.01
N GLU A 131 4.52 -13.44 -2.92
CA GLU A 131 3.52 -13.50 -3.99
C GLU A 131 2.15 -12.92 -3.54
N PRO A 132 1.39 -12.26 -4.43
CA PRO A 132 0.03 -11.78 -4.15
C PRO A 132 -0.90 -12.83 -3.53
N ARG A 133 -0.86 -14.08 -4.02
CA ARG A 133 -1.70 -15.17 -3.48
C ARG A 133 -1.49 -15.40 -1.98
N GLN A 134 -0.27 -15.22 -1.47
CA GLN A 134 0.02 -15.43 -0.05
C GLN A 134 -0.66 -14.37 0.81
N VAL A 135 -0.78 -13.13 0.30
CA VAL A 135 -1.56 -12.09 0.96
C VAL A 135 -3.03 -12.52 1.06
N VAL A 136 -3.59 -13.06 -0.02
CA VAL A 136 -4.98 -13.53 -0.04
C VAL A 136 -5.20 -14.71 0.92
N GLU A 137 -4.26 -15.66 0.97
CA GLU A 137 -4.28 -16.77 1.93
C GLU A 137 -4.24 -16.27 3.39
N ILE A 138 -3.40 -15.27 3.69
CA ILE A 138 -3.37 -14.62 5.01
C ILE A 138 -4.73 -13.97 5.33
N LEU A 139 -5.30 -13.19 4.40
CA LEU A 139 -6.59 -12.53 4.61
C LEU A 139 -7.72 -13.54 4.82
N ARG A 140 -7.74 -14.64 4.05
CA ARG A 140 -8.69 -15.75 4.22
C ARG A 140 -8.55 -16.38 5.60
N TYR A 141 -7.33 -16.66 6.05
CA TYR A 141 -7.09 -17.20 7.38
C TYR A 141 -7.55 -16.25 8.49
N VAL A 142 -7.24 -14.94 8.38
CA VAL A 142 -7.69 -13.93 9.35
C VAL A 142 -9.22 -13.90 9.46
N LEU A 143 -9.94 -14.04 8.35
CA LEU A 143 -11.40 -14.01 8.33
C LEU A 143 -12.05 -15.31 8.82
N THR A 144 -11.45 -16.47 8.54
CA THR A 144 -12.12 -17.77 8.66
C THR A 144 -11.48 -18.72 9.67
N GLY A 145 -10.25 -18.43 10.11
CA GLY A 145 -9.43 -19.33 10.93
C GLY A 145 -9.05 -20.65 10.24
N THR A 146 -9.27 -20.79 8.93
CA THR A 146 -9.10 -22.05 8.18
C THR A 146 -7.86 -21.99 7.29
N LEU A 147 -7.05 -23.06 7.30
CA LEU A 147 -5.86 -23.16 6.45
C LEU A 147 -6.23 -23.41 4.97
N PRO A 148 -5.39 -22.98 4.01
CA PRO A 148 -5.48 -23.43 2.62
C PRO A 148 -5.34 -24.96 2.54
N GLY A 149 -6.09 -25.59 1.64
CA GLY A 149 -6.07 -27.03 1.39
C GLY A 149 -5.53 -27.38 0.01
#